data_AF-A0A9P7CB73-F1
#
_entry.id   AF-A0A9P7CB73-F1
#
_cell.length_a   1.000
_cell.length_b   1.000
_cell.length_c   1.000
_cell.angle_alpha   90.00
_cell.angle_beta   90.00
_cell.angle_gamma   90.00
#
_symmetry.space_group_name_H-M   'P 1'
#
loop_
_entity.id
_entity.type
_entity.pdbx_description
1 polymer ?
#
loop_
_entity_poly.entity_id
_entity_poly.type
_entity_poly.pdbx_seq_one_letter_code
_entity_poly.pdbx_strand_id
1 'polypeptide(L)'
;MNYDKTVALSVSGIPHPHWLSALASYGITRWHDRRSAEPLIYLGYPLIHSNAHHNWFQSHLIAKISRACDIHNQRNFSIRGRATVLSTLILSTLRHVLRVTWVSQATLGNIRRISRKFLMFHVFPPIASDILQLPLQQGGISALDLAILFFLYKEL
;
A
#
# COMPACT_ATOMS: atom_id res chain seq x y z
N MET A 1 4.92 22.63 23.77
CA MET A 1 5.07 22.00 22.43
C MET A 1 6.10 20.88 22.59
N ASN A 2 5.87 19.69 22.01
CA ASN A 2 6.69 18.50 22.28
C ASN A 2 7.81 18.35 21.23
N TYR A 3 8.89 19.11 21.38
CA TYR A 3 9.95 19.29 20.37
C TYR A 3 10.74 18.00 20.06
N ASP A 4 10.80 17.05 20.98
CA ASP A 4 11.33 15.70 20.81
C ASP A 4 10.56 14.86 19.77
N LYS A 5 9.28 15.16 19.56
CA LYS A 5 8.43 14.52 18.54
C LYS A 5 8.32 15.34 17.25
N THR A 6 8.85 16.56 17.24
CA THR A 6 8.81 17.43 16.07
C THR A 6 9.89 17.01 15.08
N VAL A 7 9.51 16.88 13.81
CA VAL A 7 10.43 16.69 12.69
C VAL A 7 10.24 17.85 11.73
N ALA A 8 11.32 18.60 11.49
CA ALA A 8 11.32 19.63 10.46
C ALA A 8 11.42 18.99 9.08
N LEU A 9 10.70 19.50 8.09
CA LEU A 9 10.80 19.02 6.71
C LEU A 9 10.88 20.20 5.75
N SER A 10 11.65 20.04 4.69
CA SER A 10 11.61 20.96 3.56
C SER A 10 10.44 20.57 2.65
N VAL A 11 9.50 21.49 2.42
CA VAL A 11 8.33 21.23 1.55
C VAL A 11 8.76 21.00 0.10
N SER A 12 9.85 21.63 -0.33
CA SER A 12 10.46 21.38 -1.64
C SER A 12 11.29 20.08 -1.66
N GLY A 13 11.51 19.44 -0.51
CA GLY A 13 12.43 18.33 -0.32
C GLY A 13 13.91 18.71 -0.43
N ILE A 14 14.26 19.96 -0.72
CA ILE A 14 15.65 20.42 -0.87
C ILE A 14 16.29 20.60 0.51
N PRO A 15 17.52 20.09 0.74
CA PRO A 15 18.24 20.37 1.98
C PRO A 15 18.62 21.85 2.07
N HIS A 16 18.33 22.46 3.22
CA HIS A 16 18.70 23.84 3.54
C HIS A 16 19.64 23.85 4.76
N PRO A 17 20.97 23.76 4.57
CA PRO A 17 21.93 23.63 5.68
C PRO A 17 21.88 24.79 6.68
N HIS A 18 21.60 26.00 6.21
CA HIS A 18 21.47 27.20 7.06
C HIS A 18 20.23 27.16 7.97
N TRP A 19 19.21 26.35 7.64
CA TRP A 19 18.07 26.14 8.54
C TRP A 19 18.41 25.19 9.68
N LEU A 20 19.37 24.26 9.50
CA LEU A 20 19.70 23.27 10.51
C LEU A 20 20.24 23.93 11.79
N SER A 21 21.10 24.93 11.64
CA SER A 21 21.62 25.71 12.77
C SER A 21 20.52 26.51 13.48
N ALA A 22 19.59 27.09 12.73
CA ALA A 22 18.45 27.79 13.30
C ALA A 22 17.51 26.83 14.05
N LEU A 23 17.15 25.69 13.44
CA LEU A 23 16.30 24.66 14.05
C LEU A 23 16.91 24.07 15.33
N ALA A 24 18.22 23.84 15.34
CA ALA A 24 18.94 23.39 16.52
C ALA A 24 18.83 24.38 17.69
N SER A 25 18.86 25.69 17.42
CA SER A 25 18.67 26.73 18.44
C SER A 25 17.27 26.70 19.09
N TYR A 26 16.27 26.18 18.38
CA TYR A 26 14.91 25.96 18.88
C TYR A 26 14.69 24.56 19.47
N GLY A 27 15.76 23.76 19.61
CA GLY A 27 15.69 22.40 20.15
C GLY A 27 15.12 21.35 19.16
N ILE A 28 14.99 21.69 17.87
CA ILE A 28 14.54 20.77 16.82
C ILE A 28 15.77 20.10 16.21
N THR A 29 16.05 18.87 16.62
CA THR A 29 17.21 18.10 16.16
C THR A 29 16.90 17.15 15.02
N ARG A 30 15.62 16.82 14.81
CA ARG A 30 15.16 15.92 13.76
C ARG A 30 14.70 16.71 12.54
N TRP A 31 15.25 16.38 11.39
CA TRP A 31 14.87 16.97 10.11
C TRP A 31 14.84 15.92 9.02
N HIS A 32 14.09 16.20 7.95
CA HIS A 32 13.85 15.30 6.84
C HIS A 32 13.93 16.03 5.50
N ASP A 33 14.49 15.37 4.49
CA ASP A 33 14.68 15.90 3.14
C ASP A 33 14.57 14.78 2.08
N ARG A 34 14.80 15.12 0.81
CA ARG A 34 14.78 14.13 -0.29
C ARG A 34 15.97 13.16 -0.32
N ARG A 35 17.04 13.44 0.44
CA ARG A 35 18.25 12.59 0.52
C ARG A 35 18.12 11.52 1.60
N SER A 36 17.12 11.66 2.47
CA SER A 36 16.75 10.64 3.44
C SER A 36 16.46 9.31 2.74
N ALA A 37 16.80 8.19 3.37
CA ALA A 37 16.60 6.86 2.77
C ALA A 37 15.12 6.46 2.73
N GLU A 38 14.35 6.89 3.73
CA GLU A 38 12.94 6.56 3.92
C GLU A 38 12.09 7.83 3.88
N PRO A 39 10.85 7.79 3.36
CA PRO A 39 9.94 8.93 3.41
C PRO A 39 9.50 9.23 4.85
N LEU A 40 9.26 10.51 5.15
CA LEU A 40 8.60 10.90 6.38
C LEU A 40 7.14 10.46 6.32
N ILE A 41 6.65 9.79 7.36
CA ILE A 41 5.26 9.33 7.43
C ILE A 41 4.42 10.36 8.16
N TYR A 42 3.44 10.94 7.47
CA TYR A 42 2.47 11.88 8.03
C TYR A 42 1.06 11.28 7.93
N LEU A 43 0.40 11.09 9.08
CA LEU A 43 -0.94 10.47 9.17
C LEU A 43 -1.06 9.09 8.49
N GLY A 44 0.05 8.35 8.44
CA GLY A 44 0.11 7.04 7.77
C GLY A 44 0.44 7.10 6.27
N TYR A 45 0.69 8.28 5.72
CA TYR A 45 1.07 8.48 4.31
C TYR A 45 2.51 8.94 4.16
N PRO A 46 3.24 8.45 3.15
CA PRO A 46 4.60 8.90 2.89
C PRO A 46 4.60 10.28 2.24
N LEU A 47 5.40 11.20 2.79
CA LEU A 47 5.78 12.43 2.11
C LEU A 47 6.92 12.10 1.13
N ILE A 48 6.56 11.97 -0.14
CA ILE A 48 7.45 11.53 -1.21
C ILE A 48 8.13 12.75 -1.84
N HIS A 49 9.44 12.85 -1.67
CA HIS A 49 10.27 13.91 -2.26
C HIS A 49 11.32 13.36 -3.25
N SER A 50 11.39 12.04 -3.41
CA SER A 50 12.35 11.38 -4.30
C SER A 50 11.81 10.05 -4.82
N ASN A 51 12.39 9.56 -5.92
CA ASN A 51 12.09 8.22 -6.45
C ASN A 51 12.50 7.12 -5.46
N ALA A 52 13.53 7.35 -4.64
CA ALA A 52 13.92 6.41 -3.59
C ALA A 52 12.80 6.24 -2.55
N HIS A 53 12.20 7.35 -2.10
CA HIS A 53 11.05 7.31 -1.19
C HIS A 53 9.85 6.57 -1.80
N HIS A 54 9.59 6.82 -3.08
CA HIS A 54 8.49 6.17 -3.81
C HIS A 54 8.70 4.66 -3.93
N ASN A 55 9.90 4.24 -4.32
CA ASN A 55 10.27 2.82 -4.43
C ASN A 55 10.20 2.13 -3.06
N TRP A 56 10.75 2.75 -2.02
CA TRP A 56 10.66 2.25 -0.64
C TRP A 56 9.20 2.03 -0.24
N PHE A 57 8.33 3.01 -0.50
CA PHE A 57 6.92 2.91 -0.16
C PHE A 57 6.22 1.77 -0.90
N GLN A 58 6.48 1.60 -2.20
CA GLN A 58 5.90 0.51 -2.98
C GLN A 58 6.35 -0.86 -2.47
N SER A 59 7.63 -1.03 -2.18
CA SER A 59 8.16 -2.26 -1.59
C SER A 59 7.53 -2.55 -0.23
N HIS A 60 7.38 -1.52 0.61
CA HIS A 60 6.77 -1.65 1.93
C HIS A 60 5.27 -2.00 1.83
N LEU A 61 4.55 -1.42 0.86
CA LEU A 61 3.15 -1.74 0.59
C LEU A 61 2.98 -3.20 0.18
N ILE A 62 3.81 -3.69 -0.75
CA ILE A 62 3.82 -5.11 -1.16
C ILE A 62 4.08 -6.02 0.03
N ALA A 63 5.11 -5.72 0.83
CA ALA A 63 5.46 -6.51 2.01
C ALA A 63 4.33 -6.55 3.04
N LYS A 64 3.67 -5.42 3.31
CA LYS A 64 2.52 -5.32 4.21
C LYS A 64 1.36 -6.20 3.75
N ILE A 65 1.03 -6.16 2.46
CA ILE A 65 -0.06 -6.97 1.89
C ILE A 65 0.29 -8.45 1.90
N SER A 66 1.53 -8.81 1.53
CA SER A 66 1.99 -10.20 1.59
C SER A 66 1.88 -10.76 3.00
N ARG A 67 2.37 -10.01 3.99
CA ARG A 67 2.30 -10.41 5.40
C ARG A 67 0.86 -10.57 5.88
N ALA A 68 -0.05 -9.68 5.47
CA ALA A 68 -1.47 -9.82 5.79
C ALA A 68 -2.05 -11.12 5.19
N CYS A 69 -1.77 -11.40 3.92
CA CYS A 69 -2.18 -12.66 3.27
C CYS A 69 -1.63 -13.88 4.00
N ASP A 70 -0.35 -13.87 4.39
CA ASP A 70 0.30 -14.99 5.07
C ASP A 70 -0.32 -15.27 6.46
N ILE A 71 -0.60 -14.21 7.23
CA ILE A 71 -1.31 -14.33 8.53
C ILE A 71 -2.71 -14.93 8.34
N HIS A 72 -3.43 -14.52 7.30
CA HIS A 72 -4.77 -15.03 7.03
C HIS A 72 -4.80 -16.42 6.41
N ASN A 73 -3.72 -16.84 5.71
CA ASN A 73 -3.59 -18.19 5.18
C ASN A 73 -3.54 -19.25 6.29
N GLN A 74 -3.00 -18.92 7.46
CA GLN A 74 -2.94 -19.83 8.61
C GLN A 74 -4.32 -20.21 9.18
N ARG A 75 -5.39 -19.50 8.82
CA ARG A 75 -6.71 -19.64 9.44
C ARG A 75 -7.69 -20.57 8.68
N ASN A 76 -7.20 -21.35 7.71
CA ASN A 76 -7.99 -22.35 6.95
C ASN A 76 -9.35 -21.84 6.44
N PHE A 77 -9.41 -20.60 5.96
CA PHE A 77 -10.65 -20.04 5.43
C PHE A 77 -11.08 -20.74 4.14
N SER A 78 -12.40 -20.85 3.95
CA SER A 78 -12.99 -21.20 2.65
C SER A 78 -12.62 -20.15 1.59
N ILE A 79 -12.73 -20.53 0.32
CA ILE A 79 -12.44 -19.61 -0.80
C ILE A 79 -13.26 -18.32 -0.71
N ARG A 80 -14.52 -18.42 -0.26
CA ARG A 80 -15.41 -17.28 -0.01
C ARG A 80 -14.92 -16.44 1.16
N GLY A 81 -14.53 -17.07 2.26
CA GLY A 81 -13.95 -16.36 3.42
C GLY A 81 -12.70 -15.57 3.05
N ARG A 82 -11.83 -16.14 2.20
CA ARG A 82 -10.65 -15.44 1.67
C ARG A 82 -11.01 -14.31 0.73
N ALA A 83 -12.00 -14.49 -0.14
CA ALA A 83 -12.52 -13.41 -0.98
C ALA A 83 -13.07 -12.25 -0.16
N THR A 84 -13.79 -12.53 0.93
CA THR A 84 -14.26 -11.51 1.86
C THR A 84 -13.09 -10.79 2.53
N VAL A 85 -12.12 -11.50 3.09
CA VAL A 85 -10.92 -10.91 3.72
C VAL A 85 -10.15 -10.01 2.77
N LEU A 86 -9.93 -10.47 1.54
CA LEU A 86 -9.25 -9.70 0.50
C LEU A 86 -10.01 -8.41 0.16
N SER A 87 -11.34 -8.50 0.04
CA SER A 87 -12.21 -7.38 -0.29
C SER A 87 -12.32 -6.36 0.85
N THR A 88 -12.40 -6.81 2.10
CA THR A 88 -12.64 -5.94 3.26
C THR A 88 -11.37 -5.34 3.84
N LEU A 89 -10.25 -6.07 3.86
CA LEU A 89 -9.02 -5.62 4.51
C LEU A 89 -7.97 -5.14 3.50
N ILE A 90 -7.73 -5.93 2.46
CA ILE A 90 -6.65 -5.61 1.50
C ILE A 90 -7.12 -4.54 0.51
N LEU A 91 -8.34 -4.65 -0.02
CA LEU A 91 -8.84 -3.68 -0.98
C LEU A 91 -9.20 -2.33 -0.36
N SER A 92 -9.72 -2.32 0.88
CA SER A 92 -10.05 -1.06 1.59
C SER A 92 -8.79 -0.23 1.87
N THR A 93 -7.71 -0.88 2.32
CA THR A 93 -6.42 -0.22 2.58
C THR A 93 -5.77 0.27 1.28
N LEU A 94 -5.81 -0.53 0.22
CA LEU A 94 -5.31 -0.14 -1.10
C LEU A 94 -6.06 1.05 -1.70
N ARG A 95 -7.40 1.06 -1.61
CA ARG A 95 -8.24 2.18 -2.07
C ARG A 95 -7.78 3.50 -1.48
N HIS A 96 -7.56 3.51 -0.17
CA HIS A 96 -7.19 4.71 0.54
C HIS A 96 -5.78 5.20 0.17
N VAL A 97 -4.84 4.26 -0.01
CA VAL A 97 -3.47 4.56 -0.44
C VAL A 97 -3.42 5.09 -1.87
N LEU A 98 -4.17 4.46 -2.79
CA LEU A 98 -4.21 4.84 -4.20
C LEU A 98 -4.84 6.22 -4.45
N ARG A 99 -5.69 6.70 -3.53
CA ARG A 99 -6.24 8.07 -3.61
C ARG A 99 -5.21 9.14 -3.27
N VAL A 100 -4.20 8.81 -2.49
CA VAL A 100 -3.23 9.78 -1.95
C VAL A 100 -1.87 9.69 -2.65
N THR A 101 -1.53 8.51 -3.17
CA THR A 101 -0.23 8.24 -3.77
C THR A 101 -0.39 7.51 -5.09
N TRP A 102 0.40 7.91 -6.10
CA TRP A 102 0.49 7.17 -7.34
C TRP A 102 1.29 5.87 -7.13
N VAL A 103 0.84 4.78 -7.74
CA VAL A 103 1.51 3.47 -7.65
C VAL A 103 1.84 2.96 -9.06
N SER A 104 3.02 2.36 -9.22
CA SER A 104 3.46 1.83 -10.50
C SER A 104 2.62 0.62 -10.93
N GLN A 105 2.44 0.47 -12.25
CA GLN A 105 1.72 -0.69 -12.81
C GLN A 105 2.39 -2.02 -12.44
N ALA A 106 3.71 -2.06 -12.32
CA ALA A 106 4.45 -3.24 -11.86
C ALA A 106 4.06 -3.63 -10.42
N THR A 107 3.93 -2.65 -9.53
CA THR A 107 3.51 -2.87 -8.15
C THR A 107 2.07 -3.34 -8.06
N LEU A 108 1.15 -2.78 -8.87
CA LEU A 108 -0.23 -3.28 -8.95
C LEU A 108 -0.29 -4.72 -9.46
N GLY A 109 0.54 -5.07 -10.46
CA GLY A 109 0.68 -6.45 -10.95
C GLY A 109 1.15 -7.42 -9.86
N ASN A 110 2.12 -7.02 -9.05
CA ASN A 110 2.59 -7.81 -7.90
C ASN A 110 1.49 -8.02 -6.85
N ILE A 111 0.75 -6.97 -6.51
CA ILE A 111 -0.39 -7.05 -5.58
C ILE A 111 -1.45 -8.00 -6.11
N ARG A 112 -1.76 -7.94 -7.42
CA ARG A 112 -2.71 -8.85 -8.06
C ARG A 112 -2.24 -10.31 -7.96
N ARG A 113 -0.95 -10.56 -8.18
CA ARG A 113 -0.37 -11.91 -8.06
C ARG A 113 -0.47 -12.45 -6.63
N ILE A 114 -0.13 -11.64 -5.62
CA ILE A 114 -0.24 -12.01 -4.21
C ILE A 114 -1.70 -12.32 -3.83
N SER A 115 -2.63 -11.47 -4.27
CA SER A 115 -4.06 -11.61 -4.03
C SER A 115 -4.60 -12.92 -4.64
N ARG A 116 -4.21 -13.24 -5.88
CA ARG A 116 -4.59 -14.50 -6.55
C ARG A 116 -4.02 -15.72 -5.82
N LYS A 117 -2.76 -15.67 -5.38
CA LYS A 117 -2.13 -16.74 -4.61
C LYS A 117 -2.88 -17.00 -3.30
N PHE A 118 -3.29 -15.94 -2.61
CA PHE A 118 -4.09 -16.02 -1.38
C PHE A 118 -5.46 -16.67 -1.62
N LEU A 119 -6.18 -16.25 -2.66
CA LEU A 119 -7.49 -16.85 -3.01
C LEU A 119 -7.37 -18.35 -3.33
N MET A 120 -6.38 -18.71 -4.13
CA MET A 120 -6.19 -20.08 -4.65
C MET A 120 -5.46 -21.02 -3.68
N PHE A 121 -5.16 -20.58 -2.46
CA PHE A 121 -4.43 -21.39 -1.49
C PHE A 121 -5.17 -22.72 -1.18
N HIS A 122 -4.56 -23.89 -1.41
CA HIS A 122 -5.24 -25.20 -1.30
C HIS A 122 -6.52 -25.36 -2.16
N VAL A 123 -6.63 -24.66 -3.29
CA VAL A 123 -7.72 -24.85 -4.25
C VAL A 123 -7.15 -25.48 -5.52
N PHE A 124 -7.67 -26.65 -5.89
CA PHE A 124 -7.32 -27.36 -7.12
C PHE A 124 -8.59 -27.96 -7.75
N PRO A 125 -8.85 -27.76 -9.06
CA PRO A 125 -8.06 -26.97 -10.01
C PRO A 125 -8.15 -25.45 -9.76
N PRO A 126 -7.15 -24.65 -10.19
CA PRO A 126 -7.20 -23.21 -10.06
C PRO A 126 -8.38 -22.62 -10.83
N ILE A 127 -9.16 -21.76 -10.18
CA ILE A 127 -10.31 -21.10 -10.81
C ILE A 127 -9.80 -20.03 -11.78
N ALA A 128 -10.42 -19.98 -12.96
CA ALA A 128 -10.12 -18.98 -13.97
C ALA A 128 -10.52 -17.57 -13.48
N SER A 129 -9.78 -16.55 -13.93
CA SER A 129 -9.93 -15.18 -13.38
C SER A 129 -11.30 -14.56 -13.67
N ASP A 130 -11.86 -14.88 -14.82
CA ASP A 130 -13.19 -14.54 -15.30
C ASP A 130 -14.28 -15.04 -14.33
N ILE A 131 -14.19 -16.30 -13.89
CA ILE A 131 -15.16 -16.90 -12.96
C ILE A 131 -15.08 -16.26 -11.56
N LEU A 132 -13.88 -15.86 -11.13
CA LEU A 132 -13.68 -15.18 -9.84
C LEU A 132 -14.34 -13.78 -9.80
N GLN A 133 -14.51 -13.15 -10.97
CA GLN A 133 -15.07 -11.82 -11.14
C GLN A 133 -16.58 -11.82 -11.34
N LEU A 134 -17.19 -12.99 -11.58
CA LEU A 134 -18.63 -13.09 -11.79
C LEU A 134 -19.42 -12.70 -10.52
N PRO A 135 -20.59 -12.06 -10.69
CA PRO A 135 -21.52 -11.81 -9.58
C PRO A 135 -21.93 -13.10 -8.87
N LEU A 136 -22.23 -13.00 -7.57
CA LEU A 136 -22.73 -14.12 -6.74
C LEU A 136 -23.95 -14.82 -7.37
N GLN A 137 -24.81 -14.06 -8.06
CA GLN A 137 -26.01 -14.59 -8.71
C GLN A 137 -25.71 -15.51 -9.91
N GLN A 138 -24.50 -15.49 -10.44
CA GLN A 138 -24.05 -16.32 -11.56
C GLN A 138 -23.08 -17.44 -11.11
N GLY A 139 -23.02 -17.74 -9.81
CA GLY A 139 -22.11 -18.76 -9.26
C GLY A 139 -20.66 -18.29 -9.08
N GLY A 140 -20.40 -16.99 -9.26
CA GLY A 140 -19.11 -16.37 -8.99
C GLY A 140 -18.86 -16.12 -7.50
N ILE A 141 -17.61 -15.76 -7.16
CA ILE A 141 -17.19 -15.60 -5.76
C ILE A 141 -17.52 -14.20 -5.22
N SER A 142 -17.87 -13.23 -6.07
CA SER A 142 -17.98 -11.80 -5.71
C SER A 142 -16.81 -11.36 -4.82
N ALA A 143 -15.61 -11.86 -5.13
CA ALA A 143 -14.39 -11.23 -4.64
C ALA A 143 -14.42 -9.82 -5.22
N LEU A 144 -14.75 -8.85 -4.38
CA LEU A 144 -15.10 -7.49 -4.76
C LEU A 144 -14.05 -7.00 -5.74
N ASP A 145 -14.53 -6.73 -6.95
CA ASP A 145 -13.73 -6.89 -8.15
C ASP A 145 -12.43 -6.10 -8.06
N LEU A 146 -11.34 -6.84 -7.81
CA LEU A 146 -9.99 -6.30 -7.88
C LEU A 146 -9.82 -5.61 -9.24
N ALA A 147 -10.43 -6.13 -10.31
CA ALA A 147 -10.39 -5.48 -11.61
C ALA A 147 -11.18 -4.17 -11.65
N ILE A 148 -12.39 -4.00 -11.10
CA ILE A 148 -13.05 -2.68 -11.04
C ILE A 148 -12.18 -1.65 -10.31
N LEU A 149 -11.49 -2.03 -9.23
CA LEU A 149 -10.59 -1.09 -8.56
C LEU A 149 -9.42 -0.65 -9.45
N PHE A 150 -8.85 -1.58 -10.20
CA PHE A 150 -7.73 -1.31 -11.11
C PHE A 150 -8.19 -0.68 -12.42
N PHE A 151 -9.43 -0.90 -12.87
CA PHE A 151 -10.02 -0.33 -14.07
C PHE A 151 -10.29 1.17 -13.88
N LEU A 152 -10.83 1.55 -12.71
CA LEU A 152 -10.97 2.96 -12.33
C LEU A 152 -9.63 3.71 -12.23
N TYR A 153 -8.51 3.01 -12.03
CA TYR A 153 -7.17 3.60 -11.99
C TYR A 153 -6.47 3.57 -13.37
N LYS A 154 -6.99 2.84 -14.36
CA LYS A 154 -6.49 2.86 -15.74
C LYS A 154 -7.10 3.99 -16.58
N GLU A 155 -8.20 4.58 -16.13
CA GLU A 155 -8.96 5.66 -16.78
C GLU A 155 -8.59 7.06 -16.24
N LEU A 156 -7.57 7.16 -15.38
CA LEU A 156 -6.97 8.41 -14.87
C LEU A 156 -5.51 8.49 -15.32
#